data_AF-A0A7S3YYL4-F1
#
_entry.id   AF-A0A7S3YYL4-F1
#
_cell.length_a   1.000
_cell.length_b   1.000
_cell.length_c   1.000
_cell.angle_alpha   90.00
_cell.angle_beta   90.00
_cell.angle_gamma   90.00
#
_symmetry.space_group_name_H-M   'P 1'
#
loop_
_entity.id
_entity.type
_entity.pdbx_description
1 polymer ?
#
loop_
_entity_poly.entity_id
_entity_poly.type
_entity_poly.pdbx_seq_one_letter_code
_entity_poly.pdbx_strand_id
1 'polypeptide(L)'
;GEEGDGVPRERRDKAHIFEGYDVILTTYAVLSSEVHYSTKTPYAFRRRKRYGIPETPLLTTRFWRVVLDEAQEVESPVRASALMARRIEAEHRWCVTGTPIGKRQLEDIYGLFLFLRLTPYDYERCYKTNLQDPYKEGDRGPLLTVLRRLMWRHSKRHITTELVLPPLREEIVRLRFSAIEDENYRRVEQRVRNMVLSAAHSGHLSDRDSLQALDPLRLACCNPGVSEASGTQVMKLSLFGKLMC
;
A
#
# COMPACT_ATOMS: atom_id res chain seq x y z
N GLY A 1 -40.87 -25.28 -26.09
CA GLY A 1 -39.83 -24.51 -26.78
C GLY A 1 -38.93 -23.95 -25.73
N GLU A 2 -37.73 -24.49 -25.62
CA GLU A 2 -36.69 -24.09 -24.69
C GLU A 2 -36.16 -22.71 -25.10
N GLU A 3 -36.30 -21.70 -24.24
CA GLU A 3 -35.57 -20.43 -24.40
C GLU A 3 -34.33 -20.46 -23.50
N GLY A 4 -33.18 -20.60 -24.16
CA GLY A 4 -31.87 -20.76 -23.55
C GLY A 4 -31.43 -19.53 -22.77
N ASP A 5 -31.21 -19.74 -21.47
CA ASP A 5 -30.50 -18.86 -20.56
C ASP A 5 -29.02 -18.77 -20.98
N GLY A 6 -28.73 -17.89 -21.93
CA GLY A 6 -27.41 -17.64 -22.50
C GLY A 6 -26.48 -16.87 -21.57
N VAL A 7 -26.19 -17.41 -20.39
CA VAL A 7 -24.97 -17.07 -19.66
C VAL A 7 -23.86 -17.98 -20.18
N PRO A 8 -22.71 -17.45 -20.68
CA PRO A 8 -21.61 -18.28 -21.15
C PRO A 8 -21.20 -19.30 -20.08
N ARG A 9 -21.33 -20.60 -20.40
CA ARG A 9 -21.05 -21.74 -19.51
C ARG A 9 -19.65 -21.67 -18.88
N GLU A 10 -18.67 -21.10 -19.59
CA GLU A 10 -17.28 -20.92 -19.11
C GLU A 10 -17.13 -20.12 -17.80
N ARG A 11 -18.13 -19.34 -17.39
CA ARG A 11 -18.00 -18.46 -16.20
C ARG A 11 -18.59 -19.04 -14.91
N ARG A 12 -19.40 -20.10 -14.98
CA ARG A 12 -19.95 -20.77 -13.78
C ARG A 12 -18.94 -21.74 -13.13
N ASP A 13 -17.93 -22.20 -13.87
CA ASP A 13 -16.97 -23.24 -13.43
C ASP A 13 -15.70 -22.73 -12.75
N LYS A 14 -15.64 -21.48 -12.29
CA LYS A 14 -14.41 -20.98 -11.63
C LYS A 14 -14.30 -21.34 -10.15
N ALA A 15 -15.33 -21.90 -9.52
CA ALA A 15 -15.25 -22.34 -8.12
C ALA A 15 -14.19 -23.45 -7.92
N HIS A 16 -13.95 -24.24 -8.97
CA HIS A 16 -13.02 -25.36 -8.98
C HIS A 16 -11.63 -24.98 -9.52
N ILE A 17 -11.38 -23.71 -9.84
CA ILE A 17 -10.09 -23.27 -10.44
C ILE A 17 -8.88 -23.53 -9.52
N PHE A 18 -9.15 -23.65 -8.22
CA PHE A 18 -8.16 -23.90 -7.19
C PHE A 18 -8.06 -25.38 -6.81
N GLU A 19 -8.90 -26.26 -7.37
CA GLU A 19 -8.79 -27.69 -7.13
C GLU A 19 -7.47 -28.24 -7.68
N GLY A 20 -6.79 -29.04 -6.85
CA GLY A 20 -5.48 -29.61 -7.19
C GLY A 20 -4.27 -28.71 -6.86
N TYR A 21 -4.49 -27.52 -6.30
CA TYR A 21 -3.41 -26.65 -5.84
C TYR A 21 -3.40 -26.49 -4.33
N ASP A 22 -2.23 -26.69 -3.71
CA ASP A 22 -2.04 -26.46 -2.27
C ASP A 22 -1.72 -24.99 -1.95
N VAL A 23 -1.08 -24.28 -2.88
CA VAL A 23 -0.62 -22.90 -2.71
C VAL A 23 -1.01 -22.07 -3.91
N ILE A 24 -1.66 -20.93 -3.65
CA ILE A 24 -2.06 -19.96 -4.66
C ILE A 24 -1.33 -18.65 -4.38
N LEU A 25 -0.57 -18.20 -5.37
CA LEU A 25 0.13 -16.91 -5.34
C LEU A 25 -0.64 -15.90 -6.17
N THR A 26 -0.82 -14.70 -5.62
CA THR A 26 -1.49 -13.59 -6.28
C THR A 26 -0.83 -12.27 -5.89
N THR A 27 -1.17 -11.20 -6.61
CA THR A 27 -0.63 -9.87 -6.36
C THR A 27 -1.69 -8.93 -5.83
N TYR A 28 -1.26 -7.87 -5.12
CA TYR A 28 -2.16 -6.82 -4.67
C TYR A 28 -2.90 -6.11 -5.82
N ALA A 29 -2.32 -6.07 -7.02
CA ALA A 29 -2.97 -5.54 -8.21
C ALA A 29 -4.19 -6.39 -8.60
N VAL A 30 -4.05 -7.72 -8.60
CA VAL A 30 -5.16 -8.65 -8.86
C VAL A 30 -6.23 -8.51 -7.78
N LEU A 31 -5.85 -8.49 -6.50
CA LEU A 31 -6.82 -8.26 -5.41
C LEU A 31 -7.57 -6.93 -5.56
N SER A 32 -6.89 -5.88 -6.02
CA SER A 32 -7.51 -4.58 -6.25
C SER A 32 -8.53 -4.61 -7.40
N SER A 33 -8.23 -5.32 -8.50
CA SER A 33 -9.20 -5.47 -9.60
C SER A 33 -10.39 -6.36 -9.21
N GLU A 34 -10.16 -7.38 -8.38
CA GLU A 34 -11.17 -8.37 -7.97
C GLU A 34 -12.22 -7.78 -7.00
N VAL A 35 -11.90 -6.67 -6.31
CA VAL A 35 -12.82 -6.04 -5.34
C VAL A 35 -14.16 -5.61 -5.97
N HIS A 36 -14.17 -5.33 -7.28
CA HIS A 36 -15.33 -4.90 -8.05
C HIS A 36 -16.27 -6.05 -8.44
N TYR A 37 -15.79 -7.30 -8.32
CA TYR A 37 -16.55 -8.52 -8.59
C TYR A 37 -17.10 -9.16 -7.31
N SER A 38 -17.13 -8.40 -6.22
CA SER A 38 -17.70 -8.80 -4.94
C SER A 38 -19.10 -8.23 -4.76
N THR A 39 -20.06 -9.06 -4.39
CA THR A 39 -21.46 -8.69 -4.06
C THR A 39 -21.57 -7.77 -2.83
N LYS A 40 -20.60 -7.84 -1.91
CA LYS A 40 -20.51 -7.03 -0.68
C LYS A 40 -19.98 -5.60 -0.89
N THR A 41 -20.42 -4.88 -1.92
CA THR A 41 -20.07 -3.46 -2.08
C THR A 41 -20.93 -2.58 -1.15
N PRO A 42 -20.36 -1.66 -0.37
CA PRO A 42 -21.13 -0.76 0.51
C PRO A 42 -21.95 0.29 -0.27
N TYR A 43 -21.74 0.42 -1.58
CA TYR A 43 -22.54 1.28 -2.44
C TYR A 43 -23.75 0.52 -2.99
N ALA A 44 -24.93 0.84 -2.47
CA ALA A 44 -26.18 0.47 -3.12
C ALA A 44 -26.25 1.19 -4.47
N PHE A 45 -26.16 0.44 -5.57
CA PHE A 45 -26.41 1.01 -6.89
C PHE A 45 -27.85 1.55 -6.93
N ARG A 46 -28.04 2.79 -7.42
CA ARG A 46 -29.36 3.43 -7.67
C ARG A 46 -30.29 2.58 -8.54
N ARG A 47 -29.76 1.57 -9.24
CA ARG A 47 -30.51 0.56 -10.00
C ARG A 47 -30.09 -0.83 -9.56
N ARG A 48 -31.07 -1.65 -9.18
CA ARG A 48 -30.91 -3.08 -8.92
C ARG A 48 -30.39 -3.75 -10.20
N LYS A 49 -29.19 -4.34 -10.17
CA LYS A 49 -28.64 -5.04 -11.33
C LYS A 49 -29.56 -6.21 -11.68
N ARG A 50 -29.96 -6.32 -12.96
CA ARG A 50 -30.84 -7.39 -13.48
C ARG A 50 -30.18 -8.78 -13.48
N TYR A 51 -28.86 -8.85 -13.32
CA TYR A 51 -28.08 -10.08 -13.27
C TYR A 51 -27.12 -10.05 -12.08
N GLY A 52 -26.97 -11.20 -11.40
CA GLY A 52 -25.98 -11.37 -10.34
C GLY A 52 -24.57 -11.30 -10.91
N ILE A 53 -23.69 -10.52 -10.28
CA ILE A 53 -22.26 -10.54 -10.62
C ILE A 53 -21.72 -11.87 -10.06
N PRO A 54 -21.15 -12.76 -10.88
CA PRO A 54 -20.52 -13.97 -10.36
C PRO A 54 -19.40 -13.58 -9.39
N GLU A 55 -19.41 -14.16 -8.20
CA GLU A 55 -18.35 -13.91 -7.24
C GLU A 55 -17.03 -14.47 -7.77
N THR A 56 -15.96 -13.74 -7.49
CA THR A 56 -14.61 -14.19 -7.81
C THR A 56 -14.26 -15.46 -7.04
N PRO A 57 -13.48 -16.38 -7.63
CA PRO A 57 -13.09 -17.65 -6.98
C PRO A 57 -12.47 -17.45 -5.61
N LEU A 58 -11.76 -16.34 -5.41
CA LEU A 58 -11.14 -15.98 -4.13
C LEU A 58 -12.15 -15.78 -2.98
N LEU A 59 -13.43 -15.52 -3.29
CA LEU A 59 -14.49 -15.36 -2.29
C LEU A 59 -15.35 -16.62 -2.13
N THR A 60 -15.38 -17.49 -3.13
CA THR A 60 -16.14 -18.75 -3.09
C THR A 60 -15.37 -19.87 -2.39
N THR A 61 -14.04 -19.76 -2.32
CA THR A 61 -13.17 -20.75 -1.69
C THR A 61 -12.84 -20.36 -0.24
N ARG A 62 -13.01 -21.29 0.69
CA ARG A 62 -12.53 -21.14 2.08
C ARG A 62 -11.09 -21.60 2.16
N PHE A 63 -10.18 -20.67 2.42
CA PHE A 63 -8.76 -20.97 2.55
C PHE A 63 -8.43 -21.47 3.96
N TRP A 64 -7.45 -22.35 4.06
CA TRP A 64 -6.89 -22.69 5.36
C TRP A 64 -6.04 -21.54 5.93
N ARG A 65 -5.26 -20.87 5.08
CA ARG A 65 -4.44 -19.73 5.48
C ARG A 65 -4.37 -18.66 4.38
N VAL A 66 -4.41 -17.39 4.80
CA VAL A 66 -4.04 -16.25 3.96
C VAL A 66 -2.84 -15.56 4.57
N VAL A 67 -1.80 -15.34 3.76
CA VAL A 67 -0.57 -14.65 4.16
C VAL A 67 -0.42 -13.40 3.32
N LEU A 68 -0.28 -12.24 3.98
CA LEU A 68 0.06 -10.99 3.33
C LEU A 68 1.55 -10.72 3.50
N ASP A 69 2.27 -10.71 2.38
CA ASP A 69 3.66 -10.27 2.35
C ASP A 69 3.75 -8.76 2.14
N GLU A 70 4.72 -8.13 2.77
CA GLU A 70 4.84 -6.68 2.89
C GLU A 70 3.50 -6.02 3.25
N ALA A 71 2.93 -6.47 4.37
CA ALA A 71 1.59 -6.07 4.84
C ALA A 71 1.40 -4.54 4.95
N GLN A 72 2.47 -3.74 4.94
CA GLN A 72 2.39 -2.30 4.81
C GLN A 72 1.64 -1.81 3.54
N GLU A 73 1.61 -2.62 2.47
CA GLU A 73 0.86 -2.29 1.24
C GLU A 73 -0.67 -2.29 1.42
N VAL A 74 -1.18 -2.95 2.47
CA VAL A 74 -2.62 -3.03 2.79
C VAL A 74 -3.03 -2.34 4.09
N GLU A 75 -2.13 -1.58 4.70
CA GLU A 75 -2.39 -0.84 5.95
C GLU A 75 -3.59 0.09 5.84
N SER A 76 -3.90 0.57 4.64
CA SER A 76 -5.03 1.46 4.41
C SER A 76 -6.32 0.65 4.34
N PRO A 77 -7.25 0.80 5.32
CA PRO A 77 -8.51 0.06 5.32
C PRO A 77 -9.41 0.44 4.14
N VAL A 78 -9.12 1.51 3.42
CA VAL A 78 -9.89 1.95 2.25
C VAL A 78 -9.31 1.45 0.94
N ARG A 79 -8.09 0.91 0.92
CA ARG A 79 -7.48 0.41 -0.30
C ARG A 79 -8.25 -0.81 -0.84
N ALA A 80 -8.46 -0.85 -2.15
CA ALA A 80 -9.17 -1.93 -2.82
C ALA A 80 -8.59 -3.32 -2.49
N SER A 81 -7.26 -3.45 -2.51
CA SER A 81 -6.56 -4.67 -2.11
C SER A 81 -6.85 -5.07 -0.66
N ALA A 82 -6.82 -4.12 0.28
CA ALA A 82 -7.09 -4.37 1.70
C ALA A 82 -8.56 -4.75 1.96
N LEU A 83 -9.49 -4.11 1.26
CA LEU A 83 -10.91 -4.49 1.24
C LEU A 83 -11.11 -5.91 0.73
N MET A 84 -10.48 -6.25 -0.38
CA MET A 84 -10.58 -7.57 -0.97
C MET A 84 -9.97 -8.65 -0.07
N ALA A 85 -8.75 -8.43 0.44
CA ALA A 85 -8.05 -9.36 1.33
C ALA A 85 -8.85 -9.70 2.62
N ARG A 86 -9.61 -8.74 3.15
CA ARG A 86 -10.50 -8.96 4.31
C ARG A 86 -11.72 -9.83 3.98
N ARG A 87 -12.21 -9.76 2.73
CA ARG A 87 -13.38 -10.51 2.28
C ARG A 87 -13.07 -11.97 1.99
N ILE A 88 -11.83 -12.30 1.62
CA ILE A 88 -11.37 -13.69 1.45
C ILE A 88 -11.65 -14.44 2.75
N GLU A 89 -12.29 -15.60 2.68
CA GLU A 89 -12.60 -16.40 3.86
C GLU A 89 -11.42 -17.32 4.20
N ALA A 90 -10.98 -17.31 5.47
CA ALA A 90 -9.78 -18.02 5.88
C ALA A 90 -9.77 -18.34 7.36
N GLU A 91 -9.30 -19.54 7.71
CA GLU A 91 -9.14 -19.99 9.11
C GLU A 91 -7.96 -19.28 9.80
N HIS A 92 -6.82 -19.18 9.12
CA HIS A 92 -5.62 -18.54 9.65
C HIS A 92 -5.20 -17.34 8.80
N ARG A 93 -4.74 -16.27 9.45
CA ARG A 93 -4.36 -15.01 8.80
C ARG A 93 -3.05 -14.50 9.32
N TRP A 94 -2.06 -14.36 8.44
CA TRP A 94 -0.73 -13.89 8.81
C TRP A 94 -0.38 -12.62 8.02
N CYS A 95 0.29 -11.70 8.72
CA CYS A 95 0.92 -10.53 8.12
C CYS A 95 2.42 -10.68 8.28
N VAL A 96 3.15 -10.62 7.17
CA VAL A 96 4.61 -10.60 7.13
C VAL A 96 5.02 -9.21 6.66
N THR A 97 5.83 -8.53 7.45
CA THR A 97 6.30 -7.17 7.15
C THR A 97 7.56 -6.85 7.95
N GLY A 98 8.53 -6.22 7.30
CA GLY A 98 9.71 -5.67 7.98
C GLY A 98 9.41 -4.39 8.79
N THR A 99 8.34 -3.67 8.42
CA THR A 99 7.97 -2.35 8.94
C THR A 99 6.47 -2.27 9.20
N PRO A 100 5.96 -2.87 10.29
CA PRO A 100 4.51 -2.92 10.58
C PRO A 100 3.88 -1.58 10.98
N ILE A 101 4.68 -0.51 11.11
CA ILE A 101 4.22 0.84 11.44
C ILE A 101 4.69 1.74 10.32
N GLY A 102 3.77 2.05 9.41
CA GLY A 102 3.97 2.97 8.30
C GLY A 102 3.81 4.44 8.70
N LYS A 103 3.43 5.26 7.71
CA LYS A 103 3.35 6.73 7.83
C LYS A 103 2.17 7.22 8.67
N ARG A 104 1.11 6.42 8.84
CA ARG A 104 -0.12 6.78 9.57
C ARG A 104 -0.19 6.14 10.95
N GLN A 105 0.90 5.50 11.38
CA GLN A 105 1.15 5.04 12.75
C GLN A 105 0.06 4.10 13.27
N LEU A 106 -0.84 4.58 14.13
CA LEU A 106 -1.90 3.78 14.74
C LEU A 106 -2.95 3.32 13.72
N GLU A 107 -3.22 4.12 12.68
CA GLU A 107 -4.17 3.72 11.64
C GLU A 107 -3.66 2.52 10.82
N ASP A 108 -2.35 2.43 10.64
CA ASP A 108 -1.71 1.33 9.94
C ASP A 108 -1.89 0.03 10.75
N ILE A 109 -1.66 0.09 12.07
CA ILE A 109 -1.91 -1.03 13.00
C ILE A 109 -3.39 -1.46 12.97
N TYR A 110 -4.31 -0.50 12.96
CA TYR A 110 -5.74 -0.81 12.88
C TYR A 110 -6.11 -1.54 11.59
N GLY A 111 -5.52 -1.15 10.45
CA GLY A 111 -5.67 -1.86 9.18
C GLY A 111 -5.25 -3.33 9.27
N LEU A 112 -4.14 -3.62 9.96
CA LEU A 112 -3.68 -4.98 10.22
C LEU A 112 -4.64 -5.74 11.14
N PHE A 113 -5.17 -5.11 12.19
CA PHE A 113 -6.13 -5.74 13.11
C PHE A 113 -7.43 -6.13 12.40
N LEU A 114 -7.91 -5.28 11.50
CA LEU A 114 -9.06 -5.56 10.65
C LEU A 114 -8.81 -6.75 9.71
N PHE A 115 -7.61 -6.86 9.15
CA PHE A 115 -7.25 -8.01 8.33
C PHE A 115 -7.19 -9.28 9.16
N LEU A 116 -6.52 -9.26 10.32
CA LEU A 116 -6.37 -10.39 11.22
C LEU A 116 -7.67 -10.82 11.90
N ARG A 117 -8.76 -10.02 11.79
CA ARG A 117 -10.05 -10.23 12.47
C ARG A 117 -9.87 -10.38 13.98
N LEU A 118 -9.09 -9.46 14.56
CA LEU A 118 -8.74 -9.50 15.98
C LEU A 118 -9.87 -8.97 16.86
N THR A 119 -10.81 -9.82 17.25
CA THR A 119 -11.87 -9.45 18.18
C THR A 119 -11.33 -9.17 19.60
N PRO A 120 -11.74 -8.08 20.28
CA PRO A 120 -12.75 -7.08 19.90
C PRO A 120 -12.18 -5.84 19.17
N TYR A 121 -10.90 -5.82 18.83
CA TYR A 121 -10.21 -4.66 18.26
C TYR A 121 -10.39 -4.50 16.74
N ASP A 122 -11.09 -5.42 16.10
CA ASP A 122 -11.64 -5.28 14.75
C ASP A 122 -12.88 -4.37 14.72
N TYR A 123 -13.49 -4.08 15.87
CA TYR A 123 -14.50 -3.04 16.00
C TYR A 123 -13.85 -1.68 16.28
N GLU A 124 -14.11 -0.70 15.40
CA GLU A 124 -13.48 0.62 15.45
C GLU A 124 -13.61 1.30 16.82
N ARG A 125 -14.80 1.24 17.42
CA ARG A 125 -15.06 1.81 18.75
C ARG A 125 -14.15 1.18 19.81
N CYS A 126 -14.07 -0.14 19.84
CA CYS A 126 -13.26 -0.87 20.81
C CYS A 126 -11.77 -0.62 20.59
N TYR A 127 -11.31 -0.54 19.34
CA TYR A 127 -9.94 -0.16 19.03
C TYR A 127 -9.61 1.25 19.53
N LYS A 128 -10.48 2.22 19.23
CA LYS A 128 -10.29 3.62 19.62
C LYS A 128 -10.23 3.78 21.14
N THR A 129 -11.31 3.39 21.82
CA THR A 129 -11.45 3.60 23.26
C THR A 129 -10.42 2.83 24.08
N ASN A 130 -10.06 1.62 23.68
CA ASN A 130 -9.19 0.77 24.52
C ASN A 130 -7.71 0.84 24.13
N LEU A 131 -7.37 1.27 22.91
CA LEU A 131 -5.98 1.26 22.43
C LEU A 131 -5.54 2.61 21.86
N GLN A 132 -6.30 3.21 20.95
CA GLN A 132 -5.87 4.43 20.26
C GLN A 132 -5.88 5.66 21.17
N ASP A 133 -6.97 5.87 21.90
CA ASP A 133 -7.16 7.05 22.75
C ASP A 133 -6.21 7.02 23.96
N PRO A 134 -6.07 5.90 24.71
CA PRO A 134 -5.07 5.79 25.77
C PRO A 134 -3.64 6.05 25.27
N TYR A 135 -3.30 5.54 24.08
CA TYR A 135 -1.97 5.78 23.49
C TYR A 135 -1.73 7.27 23.19
N LYS A 136 -2.76 7.99 22.71
CA LYS A 136 -2.68 9.44 22.45
C LYS A 136 -2.58 10.25 23.75
N GLU A 137 -3.21 9.77 24.82
CA GLU A 137 -3.15 10.35 26.17
C GLU A 137 -1.82 10.03 26.89
N GLY A 138 -0.99 9.15 26.32
CA GLY A 138 0.34 8.81 26.80
C GLY A 138 0.46 7.42 27.41
N ASP A 139 -0.64 6.72 27.65
CA ASP A 139 -0.65 5.33 28.12
C ASP A 139 -0.49 4.34 26.95
N ARG A 140 0.74 3.85 26.79
CA ARG A 140 1.08 2.84 25.78
C ARG A 140 0.84 1.41 26.24
N GLY A 141 0.57 1.18 27.53
CA GLY A 141 0.49 -0.13 28.16
C GLY A 141 -0.51 -1.08 27.47
N PRO A 142 -1.76 -0.65 27.24
CA PRO A 142 -2.79 -1.49 26.60
C PRO A 142 -2.37 -1.95 25.20
N LEU A 143 -1.92 -1.02 24.36
CA LEU A 143 -1.49 -1.32 22.99
C LEU A 143 -0.29 -2.28 22.98
N LEU A 144 0.73 -2.02 23.79
CA LEU A 144 1.91 -2.88 23.86
C LEU A 144 1.58 -4.29 24.35
N THR A 145 0.63 -4.43 25.28
CA THR A 145 0.20 -5.74 25.80
C THR A 145 -0.42 -6.59 24.70
N VAL A 146 -1.30 -6.00 23.89
CA VAL A 146 -1.92 -6.69 22.74
C VAL A 146 -0.86 -7.03 21.70
N LEU A 147 -0.05 -6.06 21.32
CA LEU A 147 0.99 -6.21 20.30
C LEU A 147 2.03 -7.28 20.65
N ARG A 148 2.42 -7.43 21.92
CA ARG A 148 3.36 -8.48 22.36
C ARG A 148 2.83 -9.89 22.22
N ARG A 149 1.50 -10.08 22.27
CA ARG A 149 0.87 -11.40 22.11
C ARG A 149 0.69 -11.77 20.63
N LEU A 150 0.59 -10.77 19.76
CA LEU A 150 0.28 -10.97 18.34
C LEU A 150 1.49 -10.90 17.42
N MET A 151 2.45 -10.04 17.74
CA MET A 151 3.60 -9.80 16.88
C MET A 151 4.81 -10.56 17.38
N TRP A 152 5.36 -11.35 16.47
CA TRP A 152 6.70 -11.89 16.62
C TRP A 152 7.67 -11.01 15.81
N ARG A 153 8.63 -10.37 16.49
CA ARG A 153 9.67 -9.55 15.83
C ARG A 153 11.06 -9.99 16.24
N HIS A 154 11.79 -10.59 15.31
CA HIS A 154 13.23 -10.73 15.43
C HIS A 154 13.91 -9.45 14.95
N SER A 155 14.92 -9.00 15.69
CA SER A 155 15.86 -8.00 15.21
C SER A 155 17.12 -8.72 14.72
N LYS A 156 17.92 -8.08 13.86
CA LYS A 156 19.24 -8.61 13.47
C LYS A 156 20.13 -8.91 14.69
N ARG A 157 19.89 -8.24 15.85
CA ARG A 157 20.58 -8.50 17.11
C ARG A 157 20.19 -9.85 17.76
N HIS A 158 19.02 -10.39 17.44
CA HIS A 158 18.50 -11.65 18.01
C HIS A 158 18.98 -12.90 17.27
N ILE A 159 19.56 -12.74 16.08
CA ILE A 159 20.03 -13.83 15.20
C ILE A 159 21.54 -13.76 14.95
N THR A 160 22.28 -12.96 15.74
CA THR A 160 23.73 -12.78 15.57
C THR A 160 24.53 -14.07 15.75
N THR A 161 23.99 -15.04 16.49
CA THR A 161 24.60 -16.36 16.70
C THR A 161 24.39 -17.31 15.51
N GLU A 162 23.34 -17.10 14.71
CA GLU A 162 22.98 -17.94 13.56
C GLU A 162 23.47 -17.33 12.24
N LEU A 163 23.54 -16.00 12.17
CA LEU A 163 23.90 -15.21 10.99
C LEU A 163 24.96 -14.17 11.35
N VAL A 164 26.22 -14.49 11.04
CA VAL A 164 27.34 -13.53 11.13
C VAL A 164 27.28 -12.60 9.92
N LEU A 165 26.58 -11.48 10.07
CA LEU A 165 26.53 -10.43 9.04
C LEU A 165 27.80 -9.56 9.11
N PRO A 166 28.39 -9.17 7.97
CA PRO A 166 29.43 -8.16 7.97
C PRO A 166 28.88 -6.84 8.53
N PRO A 167 29.73 -6.00 9.17
CA PRO A 167 29.29 -4.70 9.66
C PRO A 167 28.76 -3.85 8.50
N LEU A 168 27.63 -3.18 8.71
CA LEU A 168 27.09 -2.21 7.77
C LEU A 168 28.12 -1.09 7.57
N ARG A 169 28.57 -0.89 6.32
CA ARG A 169 29.43 0.22 5.92
C ARG A 169 28.58 1.22 5.14
N GLU A 170 28.44 2.43 5.69
CA GLU A 170 27.83 3.56 4.99
C GLU A 170 28.94 4.50 4.53
N GLU A 171 29.01 4.77 3.23
CA GLU A 171 29.96 5.71 2.64
C GLU A 171 29.18 6.82 1.92
N ILE A 172 29.38 8.06 2.35
CA ILE A 172 28.74 9.23 1.73
C ILE A 172 29.70 9.82 0.70
N VAL A 173 29.49 9.49 -0.57
CA VAL A 173 30.24 10.08 -1.68
C VAL A 173 29.59 11.39 -2.09
N ARG A 174 30.27 12.51 -1.83
CA ARG A 174 29.80 13.85 -2.25
C ARG A 174 30.25 14.12 -3.69
N LEU A 175 29.28 14.16 -4.60
CA LEU A 175 29.51 14.51 -6.00
C LEU A 175 29.55 16.03 -6.18
N ARG A 176 30.27 16.49 -7.20
CA ARG A 176 30.24 17.87 -7.67
C ARG A 176 29.59 17.88 -9.05
N PHE A 177 28.70 18.83 -9.29
CA PHE A 177 28.14 19.03 -10.61
C PHE A 177 29.23 19.41 -11.60
N SER A 178 29.11 18.89 -12.82
CA SER A 178 29.77 19.46 -13.98
C SER A 178 29.23 20.87 -14.26
N ALA A 179 29.95 21.65 -15.07
CA ALA A 179 29.52 23.00 -15.43
C ALA A 179 28.11 23.02 -16.08
N ILE A 180 27.77 21.99 -16.86
CA ILE A 180 26.47 21.87 -17.53
C ILE A 180 25.36 21.53 -16.51
N GLU A 181 25.62 20.60 -15.60
CA GLU A 181 24.69 20.23 -14.53
C GLU A 181 24.44 21.39 -13.57
N ASP A 182 25.49 22.14 -13.21
CA ASP A 182 25.39 23.29 -12.32
C ASP A 182 24.54 24.40 -12.93
N GLU A 183 24.75 24.71 -14.21
CA GLU A 183 23.94 25.71 -14.92
C GLU A 183 22.47 25.26 -15.04
N ASN A 184 22.23 23.99 -15.37
CA ASN A 184 20.87 23.44 -15.39
C ASN A 184 20.22 23.49 -14.00
N TYR A 185 20.95 23.13 -12.96
CA TYR A 185 20.46 23.15 -11.58
C TYR A 185 20.08 24.57 -11.16
N ARG A 186 20.94 25.57 -11.41
CA ARG A 186 20.67 26.99 -11.13
C ARG A 186 19.42 27.50 -11.86
N ARG A 187 19.26 27.10 -13.14
CA ARG A 187 18.05 27.43 -13.92
C ARG A 187 16.78 26.87 -13.28
N VAL A 188 16.81 25.61 -12.83
CA VAL A 188 15.69 24.97 -12.11
C VAL A 188 15.45 25.64 -10.74
N GLU A 189 16.52 25.97 -10.01
CA GLU A 189 16.47 26.68 -8.72
C GLU A 189 15.78 28.03 -8.83
N GLN A 190 16.16 28.84 -9.82
CA GLN A 190 15.51 30.13 -10.06
C GLN A 190 14.01 29.98 -10.36
N ARG A 191 13.64 28.98 -11.18
CA ARG A 191 12.23 28.70 -11.49
C ARG A 191 11.44 28.31 -10.24
N VAL A 192 11.95 27.39 -9.43
CA VAL A 192 11.31 26.95 -8.18
C VAL A 192 11.22 28.10 -7.18
N ARG A 193 12.28 28.89 -7.02
CA ARG A 193 12.30 30.07 -6.16
C ARG A 193 11.20 31.06 -6.55
N ASN A 194 11.06 31.37 -7.84
CA ASN A 194 10.02 32.29 -8.32
C ASN A 194 8.61 31.74 -8.09
N MET A 195 8.39 30.44 -8.32
CA MET A 195 7.12 29.78 -8.05
C MET A 195 6.74 29.87 -6.56
N VAL A 196 7.66 29.50 -5.66
CA VAL A 196 7.44 29.55 -4.21
C VAL A 196 7.18 30.99 -3.75
N LEU A 197 7.98 31.96 -4.22
CA LEU A 197 7.75 33.36 -3.88
C LEU A 197 6.35 33.81 -4.34
N SER A 198 5.92 33.51 -5.56
CA SER A 198 4.59 33.90 -6.04
C SER A 198 3.44 33.29 -5.22
N ALA A 199 3.58 32.03 -4.81
CA ALA A 199 2.60 31.34 -3.97
C ALA A 199 2.60 31.85 -2.52
N ALA A 200 3.75 32.29 -2.01
CA ALA A 200 3.87 32.92 -0.69
C ALA A 200 3.09 34.24 -0.64
N HIS A 201 3.22 35.08 -1.67
CA HIS A 201 2.49 36.35 -1.77
C HIS A 201 0.97 36.14 -1.88
N SER A 202 0.54 35.01 -2.43
CA SER A 202 -0.87 34.64 -2.57
C SER A 202 -1.46 33.98 -1.32
N GLY A 203 -0.66 33.74 -0.28
CA GLY A 203 -1.10 33.14 1.00
C GLY A 203 -1.58 31.69 0.88
N HIS A 204 -1.09 30.94 -0.10
CA HIS A 204 -1.56 29.57 -0.42
C HIS A 204 -0.50 28.49 -0.25
N LEU A 205 0.63 28.79 0.41
CA LEU A 205 1.66 27.78 0.63
C LEU A 205 1.34 26.89 1.84
N SER A 206 0.97 25.64 1.57
CA SER A 206 1.05 24.60 2.60
C SER A 206 2.47 24.02 2.68
N ASP A 207 2.79 23.42 3.83
CA ASP A 207 4.08 22.75 4.06
C ASP A 207 4.31 21.58 3.07
N ARG A 208 3.21 20.92 2.67
CA ARG A 208 3.21 19.85 1.66
C ARG A 208 3.53 20.37 0.27
N ASP A 209 2.95 21.51 -0.11
CA ASP A 209 3.22 22.15 -1.41
C ASP A 209 4.68 22.64 -1.48
N SER A 210 5.23 23.06 -0.34
CA SER A 210 6.63 23.47 -0.21
C SER A 210 7.59 22.31 -0.43
N LEU A 211 7.30 21.11 0.11
CA LEU A 211 8.12 19.92 -0.12
C LEU A 211 8.02 19.40 -1.56
N GLN A 212 6.84 19.44 -2.15
CA GLN A 212 6.64 19.01 -3.54
C GLN A 212 7.30 19.97 -4.55
N ALA A 213 7.40 21.26 -4.20
CA ALA A 213 8.13 22.25 -5.00
C ALA A 213 9.65 21.94 -5.10
N LEU A 214 10.21 21.09 -4.24
CA LEU A 214 11.61 20.68 -4.28
C LEU A 214 11.89 19.48 -5.20
N ASP A 215 10.87 18.76 -5.64
CA ASP A 215 11.03 17.59 -6.51
C ASP A 215 11.78 17.92 -7.82
N PRO A 216 11.53 19.06 -8.49
CA PRO A 216 12.32 19.46 -9.66
C PRO A 216 13.82 19.60 -9.38
N LEU A 217 14.21 20.08 -8.18
CA LEU A 217 15.61 20.20 -7.81
C LEU A 217 16.25 18.83 -7.58
N ARG A 218 15.54 17.94 -6.90
CA ARG A 218 15.99 16.56 -6.69
C ARG A 218 16.16 15.83 -8.02
N LEU A 219 15.25 16.03 -8.97
CA LEU A 219 15.36 15.47 -10.31
C LEU A 219 16.54 16.06 -11.09
N ALA A 220 16.77 17.37 -10.98
CA ALA A 220 17.91 18.04 -11.62
C ALA A 220 19.26 17.51 -11.10
N CYS A 221 19.34 17.14 -9.81
CA CYS A 221 20.53 16.46 -9.26
C CYS A 221 20.77 15.06 -9.85
N CYS A 222 19.71 14.37 -10.28
CA CYS A 222 19.79 12.99 -10.76
C CYS A 222 20.04 12.89 -12.26
N ASN A 223 19.39 13.74 -13.07
CA ASN A 223 19.55 13.73 -14.53
C ASN A 223 19.18 15.09 -15.16
N PRO A 224 20.10 15.73 -15.91
CA PRO A 224 19.85 17.01 -16.59
C PRO A 224 18.70 16.99 -17.62
N GLY A 225 18.48 15.87 -18.30
CA GLY A 225 17.50 15.75 -19.38
C GLY A 225 16.04 15.66 -18.91
N VAL A 226 15.80 15.40 -17.62
CA VAL A 226 14.45 15.20 -17.08
C VAL A 226 13.80 16.53 -16.68
N SER A 227 14.60 17.55 -16.33
CA SER A 227 14.09 18.86 -15.91
C SER A 227 13.45 19.68 -17.03
N GLU A 228 13.79 19.41 -18.30
CA GLU A 228 13.25 20.11 -19.48
C GLU A 228 11.90 19.56 -19.94
N ALA A 229 11.60 18.28 -19.66
CA ALA A 229 10.35 17.64 -20.09
C ALA A 229 9.13 17.99 -19.21
N SER A 230 9.31 18.73 -18.11
CA SER A 230 8.27 18.95 -17.09
C SER A 230 7.32 20.13 -17.39
N GLY A 231 7.26 20.58 -18.65
CA GLY A 231 6.19 21.46 -19.14
C GLY A 231 4.88 20.72 -19.46
N THR A 232 4.82 19.40 -19.32
CA THR A 232 3.63 18.62 -19.64
C THR A 232 3.47 17.49 -18.63
N GLN A 233 2.36 17.56 -17.89
CA GLN A 233 1.60 16.44 -17.32
C GLN A 233 2.42 15.21 -16.91
N VAL A 234 2.60 15.04 -15.59
CA VAL A 234 3.09 13.83 -14.89
C VAL A 234 2.88 12.56 -15.74
N MET A 235 3.89 12.20 -16.52
CA MET A 235 3.88 10.94 -17.26
C MET A 235 4.25 9.83 -16.28
N LYS A 236 3.34 8.85 -16.20
CA LYS A 236 3.42 7.63 -15.42
C LYS A 236 4.79 6.94 -15.58
N LEU A 237 5.27 6.36 -14.48
CA LEU A 237 6.33 5.35 -14.44
C LEU A 237 6.01 4.17 -15.39
N SER A 238 6.38 4.27 -16.66
CA SER A 238 6.32 3.14 -17.59
C SER A 238 7.65 2.86 -18.32
N LEU A 239 8.73 3.55 -17.98
CA LEU A 239 10.01 3.44 -18.71
C LEU A 239 11.21 2.89 -17.93
N PHE A 240 11.04 2.44 -16.69
CA PHE A 240 12.14 1.78 -15.95
C PHE A 240 12.41 0.33 -16.39
N GLY A 241 11.59 -0.26 -17.27
CA GLY A 241 11.72 -1.65 -17.71
C GLY A 241 12.56 -1.91 -18.96
N LYS A 242 13.21 -0.90 -19.57
CA LYS A 242 13.97 -1.07 -20.83
C LYS A 242 15.47 -0.78 -20.76
N LEU A 243 16.04 -0.59 -19.56
CA LEU A 243 17.49 -0.36 -19.39
C LEU A 243 18.25 -1.52 -18.71
N MET A 244 17.64 -2.70 -18.65
CA MET A 244 18.28 -3.96 -18.23
C MET A 244 18.00 -5.03 -19.29
N CYS A 245 18.54 -4.81 -20.49
CA CYS A 245 18.90 -5.81 -21.49
C CYS A 245 20.14 -5.29 -22.22
#